data_AF-A0A5Q0QC03-F1
#
_entry.id   AF-A0A5Q0QC03-F1
#
_cell.length_a   1.000
_cell.length_b   1.000
_cell.length_c   1.000
_cell.angle_alpha   90.00
_cell.angle_beta   90.00
_cell.angle_gamma   90.00
#
_symmetry.space_group_name_H-M   'P 1'
#
loop_
_entity.id
_entity.type
_entity.pdbx_description
1 polymer ?
#
loop_
_entity_poly.entity_id
_entity_poly.type
_entity_poly.pdbx_seq_one_letter_code
_entity_poly.pdbx_strand_id
1 'polypeptide(L)'
;MKKIHFYSLGFMVAILTLISSCKSDETFDNKIYISTGKLERIINKPSVNTAQFEIKVGMANPEGAAVNINIAADPSQLDNYSQIYKENVEALPAEYYKISNSNVQIEQGSVESTPITINFEKINTLDREKIFVLPVSLMSSSLSILESQKTVFYVIKGGALIDVVADIEDNYLHIDQWKNPAAVNNLKEFTLEALVRVRNYDRMISSVMGIEGQFLIRLGDANFPPNQIQVATSYGNMPGADAATKWLPTNKWVHVAVVFNSADRKIKVYVDGKLQSEGNTNLPSMSFGINGRDGFYIGRSYEDSRFLAGDIAECRIWNVERSAQDIADNPYEVSPAAAGLVAYWKCNEGSGSVIKDHTENGNDLTAKKAVKWTAVSLPAK
;
A
#
# COMPACT_ATOMS: atom_id res chain seq x y z
N MET A 1 -21.84 56.53 71.78
CA MET A 1 -20.56 56.22 72.46
C MET A 1 -19.44 56.19 71.42
N LYS A 2 -18.41 57.02 71.64
CA LYS A 2 -17.01 56.96 71.13
C LYS A 2 -16.82 56.58 69.64
N LYS A 3 -16.68 57.50 68.68
CA LYS A 3 -15.47 58.31 68.35
C LYS A 3 -14.14 57.55 68.47
N ILE A 4 -13.51 57.24 67.32
CA ILE A 4 -12.05 57.31 67.13
C ILE A 4 -11.79 57.88 65.71
N HIS A 5 -11.10 59.02 65.68
CA HIS A 5 -10.42 59.63 64.52
C HIS A 5 -8.94 59.23 64.53
N PHE A 6 -8.26 59.42 63.39
CA PHE A 6 -6.83 59.76 63.17
C PHE A 6 -6.42 59.11 61.82
N TYR A 7 -5.74 59.72 60.84
CA TYR A 7 -5.13 61.02 60.63
C TYR A 7 -5.01 61.26 59.11
N SER A 8 -5.04 62.53 58.72
CA SER A 8 -4.60 63.08 57.43
C SER A 8 -3.11 62.84 57.14
N LEU A 9 -2.71 62.78 55.86
CA LEU A 9 -1.84 63.77 55.17
C LEU A 9 -1.20 63.15 53.90
N GLY A 10 -1.27 63.83 52.75
CA GLY A 10 -0.52 63.43 51.55
C GLY A 10 -0.99 64.07 50.24
N PHE A 11 -0.63 65.33 50.05
CA PHE A 11 -0.83 66.15 48.84
C PHE A 11 0.12 65.68 47.72
N MET A 12 -0.35 65.40 46.49
CA MET A 12 0.50 65.57 45.28
C MET A 12 -0.25 65.48 43.94
N VAL A 13 -0.35 66.64 43.28
CA VAL A 13 0.02 66.96 41.88
C VAL A 13 -0.56 66.13 40.73
N ALA A 14 -1.29 66.84 39.88
CA ALA A 14 -1.74 66.46 38.55
C ALA A 14 -0.58 66.31 37.55
N ILE A 15 -0.59 65.25 36.74
CA ILE A 15 0.06 65.20 35.43
C ILE A 15 -0.90 64.47 34.47
N LEU A 16 -1.53 65.23 33.57
CA LEU A 16 -2.13 64.69 32.35
C LEU A 16 -0.98 64.20 31.45
N THR A 17 -0.79 62.90 31.32
CA THR A 17 0.04 62.33 30.26
C THR A 17 -0.83 62.02 29.05
N LEU A 18 -0.59 62.78 27.97
CA LEU A 18 -0.98 62.44 26.61
C LEU A 18 -0.38 61.08 26.25
N ILE A 19 -1.21 60.05 26.13
CA ILE A 19 -0.81 58.79 25.52
C ILE A 19 -0.81 59.00 24.01
N SER A 20 0.34 59.41 23.47
CA SER A 20 0.63 59.23 22.04
C SER A 20 0.71 57.73 21.78
N SER A 21 -0.36 57.17 21.23
CA SER A 21 -0.36 55.83 20.66
C SER A 21 0.57 55.82 19.44
N CYS A 22 1.81 55.35 19.62
CA CYS A 22 2.64 54.89 18.51
C CYS A 22 1.95 53.68 17.87
N LYS A 23 1.10 53.91 16.86
CA LYS A 23 0.87 52.92 15.82
C LYS A 23 2.12 52.91 14.95
N SER A 24 3.04 51.99 15.21
CA SER A 24 3.93 51.53 14.15
C SER A 24 3.06 50.74 13.19
N ASP A 25 2.55 51.41 12.16
CA ASP A 25 2.06 50.72 10.96
C ASP A 25 3.26 50.00 10.37
N GLU A 26 3.49 48.75 10.78
CA GLU A 26 4.28 47.84 9.98
C GLU A 26 3.48 47.60 8.70
N THR A 27 3.79 48.37 7.66
CA THR A 27 3.31 48.11 6.32
C THR A 27 3.95 46.80 5.87
N PHE A 28 3.26 45.68 6.10
CA PHE A 28 3.64 44.42 5.48
C PHE A 28 3.42 44.56 3.97
N ASP A 29 4.49 44.42 3.19
CA ASP A 29 4.38 44.36 1.73
C ASP A 29 3.41 43.23 1.35
N ASN A 30 2.40 43.57 0.55
CA ASN A 30 1.43 42.60 0.06
C ASN A 30 2.12 41.67 -0.95
N LYS A 31 2.41 40.43 -0.53
CA LYS A 31 3.13 39.44 -1.33
C LYS A 31 2.23 38.29 -1.73
N ILE A 32 2.56 37.71 -2.87
CA ILE A 32 1.89 36.53 -3.42
C ILE A 32 2.60 35.27 -2.92
N TYR A 33 1.82 34.29 -2.47
CA TYR A 33 2.33 33.02 -1.96
C TYR A 33 1.40 31.87 -2.33
N ILE A 34 1.93 30.65 -2.39
CA ILE A 34 1.09 29.46 -2.49
C ILE A 34 0.48 29.20 -1.11
N SER A 35 -0.85 29.21 -1.02
CA SER A 35 -1.59 29.06 0.25
C SER A 35 -1.77 27.59 0.67
N THR A 36 -1.51 26.65 -0.24
CA THR A 36 -1.54 25.20 0.03
C THR A 36 -0.21 24.69 0.60
N GLY A 37 -0.20 23.44 1.09
CA GLY A 37 0.98 22.82 1.69
C GLY A 37 2.22 22.85 0.77
N LYS A 38 3.41 22.84 1.35
CA LYS A 38 4.69 22.92 0.63
C LYS A 38 5.14 21.60 -0.01
N LEU A 39 4.56 20.49 0.40
CA LEU A 39 5.00 19.15 0.06
C LEU A 39 3.82 18.20 -0.01
N GLU A 40 3.66 17.54 -1.15
CA GLU A 40 2.68 16.49 -1.39
C GLU A 40 3.41 15.19 -1.77
N ARG A 41 2.86 14.04 -1.35
CA ARG A 41 3.48 12.73 -1.59
C ARG A 41 2.51 11.79 -2.30
N ILE A 42 3.02 11.12 -3.34
CA ILE A 42 2.32 10.11 -4.12
C ILE A 42 3.09 8.80 -3.97
N ILE A 43 2.38 7.73 -3.58
CA ILE A 43 2.96 6.39 -3.51
C ILE A 43 2.84 5.74 -4.88
N ASN A 44 3.99 5.44 -5.50
CA ASN A 44 4.04 4.66 -6.73
C ASN A 44 3.81 3.17 -6.41
N LYS A 45 2.59 2.71 -6.70
CA LYS A 45 2.16 1.31 -6.63
C LYS A 45 1.40 0.91 -7.90
N PRO A 46 1.42 -0.38 -8.30
CA PRO A 46 0.74 -0.87 -9.51
C PRO A 46 -0.72 -0.41 -9.67
N SER A 47 -1.46 -0.34 -8.56
CA SER A 47 -2.86 0.09 -8.52
C SER A 47 -3.10 1.61 -8.63
N VAL A 48 -2.05 2.45 -8.63
CA VAL A 48 -2.17 3.91 -8.71
C VAL A 48 -1.67 4.38 -10.08
N ASN A 49 -2.60 4.61 -11.00
CA ASN A 49 -2.29 5.16 -12.32
C ASN A 49 -2.38 6.70 -12.36
N THR A 50 -3.29 7.27 -11.58
CA THR A 50 -3.56 8.72 -11.58
C THR A 50 -3.63 9.29 -10.18
N ALA A 51 -3.34 10.59 -10.05
CA ALA A 51 -3.57 11.38 -8.85
C ALA A 51 -3.94 12.81 -9.24
N GLN A 52 -4.65 13.52 -8.36
CA GLN A 52 -5.05 14.89 -8.60
C GLN A 52 -4.86 15.71 -7.33
N PHE A 53 -4.30 16.91 -7.48
CA PHE A 53 -4.10 17.87 -6.41
C PHE A 53 -4.59 19.24 -6.85
N GLU A 54 -4.90 20.08 -5.86
CA GLU A 54 -5.24 21.47 -6.08
C GLU A 54 -4.28 22.36 -5.29
N ILE A 55 -3.87 23.45 -5.94
CA ILE A 55 -3.15 24.54 -5.29
C ILE A 55 -3.95 25.82 -5.39
N LYS A 56 -3.71 26.72 -4.46
CA LYS A 56 -4.27 28.06 -4.48
C LYS A 56 -3.17 29.07 -4.22
N VAL A 57 -3.37 30.27 -4.76
CA VAL A 57 -2.46 31.38 -4.58
C VAL A 57 -3.17 32.44 -3.75
N GLY A 58 -2.50 32.90 -2.69
CA GLY A 58 -3.01 33.87 -1.76
C GLY A 58 -2.18 35.14 -1.71
N MET A 59 -2.78 36.20 -1.16
CA MET A 59 -2.14 37.43 -0.73
C MET A 59 -2.69 37.88 0.63
N ALA A 60 -2.00 38.79 1.31
CA ALA A 60 -2.38 39.20 2.66
C ALA A 60 -3.52 40.21 2.67
N ASN A 61 -3.55 41.12 1.69
CA ASN A 61 -4.54 42.18 1.56
C ASN A 61 -5.18 42.18 0.17
N PRO A 62 -6.47 42.56 0.04
CA PRO A 62 -7.10 42.69 -1.27
C PRO A 62 -6.51 43.85 -2.06
N GLU A 63 -6.39 43.68 -3.38
CA GLU A 63 -5.92 44.71 -4.29
C GLU A 63 -7.08 45.43 -5.01
N GLY A 64 -6.83 46.68 -5.40
CA GLY A 64 -7.77 47.50 -6.16
C GLY A 64 -7.93 47.08 -7.62
N ALA A 65 -7.06 46.20 -8.12
CA ALA A 65 -7.12 45.60 -9.44
C ALA A 65 -6.81 44.10 -9.32
N ALA A 66 -7.18 43.33 -10.35
CA ALA A 66 -6.86 41.93 -10.40
C ALA A 66 -5.35 41.67 -10.50
N VAL A 67 -4.88 40.64 -9.81
CA VAL A 67 -3.47 40.26 -9.76
C VAL A 67 -3.25 39.04 -10.64
N ASN A 68 -2.46 39.21 -11.71
CA ASN A 68 -2.12 38.14 -12.63
C ASN A 68 -0.90 37.37 -12.11
N ILE A 69 -0.99 36.04 -12.15
CA ILE A 69 0.02 35.12 -11.62
C ILE A 69 0.27 34.04 -12.68
N ASN A 70 1.54 33.77 -12.94
CA ASN A 70 1.94 32.62 -13.73
C ASN A 70 2.54 31.54 -12.83
N ILE A 71 2.14 30.31 -13.08
CA ILE A 71 2.66 29.12 -12.39
C ILE A 71 3.07 28.05 -13.40
N ALA A 72 4.20 27.41 -13.14
CA ALA A 72 4.73 26.35 -13.98
C ALA A 72 5.52 25.32 -13.17
N ALA A 73 5.82 24.19 -13.81
CA ALA A 73 6.86 23.31 -13.36
C ALA A 73 8.20 24.05 -13.35
N ASP A 74 8.96 23.92 -12.26
CA ASP A 74 10.21 24.65 -12.04
C ASP A 74 11.35 23.69 -11.67
N PRO A 75 11.98 23.05 -12.68
CA PRO A 75 13.09 22.14 -12.45
C PRO A 75 14.28 22.75 -11.69
N SER A 76 14.41 24.09 -11.67
CA SER A 76 15.49 24.76 -10.93
C SER A 76 15.41 24.57 -9.41
N GLN A 77 14.24 24.21 -8.89
CA GLN A 77 14.04 23.94 -7.46
C GLN A 77 14.37 22.51 -7.05
N LEU A 78 14.75 21.64 -7.98
CA LEU A 78 15.05 20.24 -7.67
C LEU A 78 16.26 20.11 -6.72
N ASP A 79 17.31 20.90 -6.94
CA ASP A 79 18.50 20.91 -6.07
C ASP A 79 18.16 21.39 -4.66
N ASN A 80 17.26 22.37 -4.54
CA ASN A 80 16.77 22.87 -3.25
C ASN A 80 16.05 21.75 -2.49
N TYR A 81 15.18 20.98 -3.16
CA TYR A 81 14.55 19.79 -2.55
C TYR A 81 15.60 18.78 -2.10
N SER A 82 16.53 18.41 -2.98
CA SER A 82 17.57 17.41 -2.69
C SER A 82 18.41 17.80 -1.46
N GLN A 83 18.79 19.07 -1.34
CA GLN A 83 19.53 19.59 -0.19
C GLN A 83 18.73 19.55 1.12
N ILE A 84 17.44 19.93 1.09
CA ILE A 84 16.57 19.95 2.27
C ILE A 84 16.32 18.52 2.78
N TYR A 85 15.98 17.59 1.90
CA TYR A 85 15.51 16.25 2.28
C TYR A 85 16.60 15.18 2.25
N LYS A 86 17.80 15.47 1.71
CA LYS A 86 18.93 14.54 1.58
C LYS A 86 18.54 13.25 0.83
N GLU A 87 17.70 13.38 -0.18
CA GLU A 87 17.22 12.30 -1.05
C GLU A 87 17.87 12.45 -2.44
N ASN A 88 18.28 11.34 -3.06
CA ASN A 88 18.63 11.34 -4.47
C ASN A 88 17.33 11.33 -5.29
N VAL A 89 17.12 12.37 -6.10
CA VAL A 89 15.85 12.60 -6.80
C VAL A 89 16.06 12.91 -8.27
N GLU A 90 15.06 12.57 -9.08
CA GLU A 90 14.97 12.92 -10.49
C GLU A 90 13.77 13.85 -10.72
N ALA A 91 13.87 14.74 -11.72
CA ALA A 91 12.72 15.53 -12.15
C ALA A 91 11.64 14.61 -12.73
N LEU A 92 10.37 14.82 -12.36
CA LEU A 92 9.25 14.11 -12.96
C LEU A 92 9.15 14.50 -14.46
N PRO A 93 9.15 13.53 -15.40
CA PRO A 93 9.03 13.85 -16.82
C PRO A 93 7.66 14.46 -17.17
N ALA A 94 7.63 15.33 -18.20
CA ALA A 94 6.47 16.14 -18.55
C ALA A 94 5.24 15.31 -18.98
N GLU A 95 5.44 14.10 -19.49
CA GLU A 95 4.37 13.19 -19.91
C GLU A 95 3.58 12.56 -18.75
N TYR A 96 4.00 12.76 -17.50
CA TYR A 96 3.38 12.23 -16.29
C TYR A 96 2.50 13.25 -15.55
N TYR A 97 2.47 14.51 -15.98
CA TYR A 97 1.66 15.53 -15.32
C TYR A 97 1.05 16.56 -16.27
N LYS A 98 -0.02 17.20 -15.80
CA LYS A 98 -0.66 18.33 -16.46
C LYS A 98 -1.11 19.38 -15.45
N ILE A 99 -0.64 20.61 -15.62
CA ILE A 99 -1.11 21.79 -14.87
C ILE A 99 -2.21 22.43 -15.70
N SER A 100 -3.46 22.40 -15.21
CA SER A 100 -4.62 22.78 -16.01
C SER A 100 -4.70 24.28 -16.30
N ASN A 101 -4.29 25.13 -15.34
CA ASN A 101 -4.38 26.59 -15.43
C ASN A 101 -3.06 27.24 -14.99
N SER A 102 -2.12 27.40 -15.93
CA SER A 102 -0.83 28.06 -15.64
C SER A 102 -0.91 29.58 -15.46
N ASN A 103 -2.00 30.21 -15.92
CA ASN A 103 -2.26 31.63 -15.70
C ASN A 103 -3.48 31.77 -14.79
N VAL A 104 -3.31 32.46 -13.69
CA VAL A 104 -4.25 32.51 -12.58
C VAL A 104 -4.44 33.95 -12.17
N GLN A 105 -5.66 34.29 -11.76
CA GLN A 105 -6.01 35.61 -11.31
C GLN A 105 -6.52 35.56 -9.87
N ILE A 106 -6.05 36.48 -9.04
CA ILE A 106 -6.79 36.86 -7.83
C ILE A 106 -7.65 38.05 -8.22
N GLU A 107 -8.97 37.88 -8.16
CA GLU A 107 -9.93 38.91 -8.55
C GLU A 107 -9.84 40.14 -7.64
N GLN A 108 -10.23 41.30 -8.18
CA GLN A 108 -10.30 42.54 -7.41
C GLN A 108 -11.14 42.32 -6.13
N GLY A 109 -10.60 42.76 -4.98
CA GLY A 109 -11.26 42.58 -3.69
C GLY A 109 -11.17 41.18 -3.08
N SER A 110 -10.66 40.18 -3.81
CA SER A 110 -10.32 38.85 -3.26
C SER A 110 -8.92 38.85 -2.66
N VAL A 111 -8.61 37.82 -1.87
CA VAL A 111 -7.27 37.53 -1.35
C VAL A 111 -6.76 36.16 -1.78
N GLU A 112 -7.57 35.40 -2.51
CA GLU A 112 -7.26 34.04 -2.95
C GLU A 112 -7.74 33.81 -4.39
N SER A 113 -7.00 32.99 -5.12
CA SER A 113 -7.34 32.59 -6.48
C SER A 113 -8.38 31.46 -6.52
N THR A 114 -8.94 31.22 -7.71
CA THR A 114 -9.53 29.91 -8.01
C THR A 114 -8.48 28.80 -7.89
N PRO A 115 -8.87 27.55 -7.53
CA PRO A 115 -7.94 26.44 -7.50
C PRO A 115 -7.29 26.16 -8.86
N ILE A 116 -6.01 25.82 -8.85
CA ILE A 116 -5.29 25.26 -10.00
C ILE A 116 -5.16 23.77 -9.79
N THR A 117 -5.65 22.98 -10.74
CA THR A 117 -5.55 21.53 -10.70
C THR A 117 -4.24 21.04 -11.30
N ILE A 118 -3.59 20.11 -10.61
CA ILE A 118 -2.42 19.37 -11.06
C ILE A 118 -2.82 17.90 -11.17
N ASN A 119 -2.81 17.39 -12.38
CA ASN A 119 -3.11 16.00 -12.68
C ASN A 119 -1.83 15.22 -12.88
N PHE A 120 -1.78 14.02 -12.34
CA PHE A 120 -0.71 13.05 -12.54
C PHE A 120 -1.29 11.82 -13.24
N GLU A 121 -0.56 11.29 -14.20
CA GLU A 121 -0.96 10.14 -15.01
C GLU A 121 0.21 9.16 -15.16
N LYS A 122 -0.10 7.89 -15.45
CA LYS A 122 0.90 6.83 -15.69
C LYS A 122 1.83 6.63 -14.49
N ILE A 123 1.40 6.96 -13.27
CA ILE A 123 2.26 6.88 -12.08
C ILE A 123 2.83 5.47 -11.91
N ASN A 124 2.01 4.44 -12.16
CA ASN A 124 2.40 3.03 -12.05
C ASN A 124 3.43 2.56 -13.10
N THR A 125 3.78 3.38 -14.10
CA THR A 125 4.84 3.07 -15.07
C THR A 125 6.19 3.66 -14.69
N LEU A 126 6.25 4.50 -13.64
CA LEU A 126 7.50 5.05 -13.13
C LEU A 126 8.32 3.97 -12.41
N ASP A 127 9.65 4.08 -12.50
CA ASP A 127 10.57 3.24 -11.75
C ASP A 127 10.37 3.45 -10.23
N ARG A 128 10.08 2.35 -9.52
CA ARG A 128 9.76 2.38 -8.07
C ARG A 128 11.00 2.50 -7.18
N GLU A 129 12.18 2.27 -7.74
CA GLU A 129 13.47 2.43 -7.06
C GLU A 129 13.95 3.90 -7.09
N LYS A 130 13.32 4.73 -7.92
CA LYS A 130 13.61 6.15 -8.02
C LYS A 130 12.64 7.01 -7.22
N ILE A 131 13.07 8.22 -6.91
CA ILE A 131 12.24 9.27 -6.32
C ILE A 131 12.10 10.37 -7.38
N PHE A 132 10.89 10.55 -7.90
CA PHE A 132 10.59 11.62 -8.85
C PHE A 132 9.99 12.81 -8.11
N VAL A 133 10.42 14.02 -8.47
CA VAL A 133 9.92 15.26 -7.88
C VAL A 133 9.47 16.20 -8.98
N LEU A 134 8.26 16.76 -8.82
CA LEU A 134 7.77 17.88 -9.59
C LEU A 134 7.70 19.11 -8.68
N PRO A 135 8.65 20.05 -8.78
CA PRO A 135 8.49 21.36 -8.19
C PRO A 135 7.54 22.20 -9.05
N VAL A 136 6.57 22.84 -8.42
CA VAL A 136 5.65 23.77 -9.07
C VAL A 136 5.77 25.12 -8.38
N SER A 137 6.20 26.15 -9.12
CA SER A 137 6.55 27.45 -8.59
C SER A 137 5.72 28.57 -9.19
N LEU A 138 5.48 29.62 -8.38
CA LEU A 138 5.11 30.94 -8.87
C LEU A 138 6.27 31.50 -9.71
N MET A 139 6.05 31.66 -11.01
CA MET A 139 7.08 32.10 -11.96
C MET A 139 7.11 33.63 -12.09
N SER A 140 5.93 34.24 -12.10
CA SER A 140 5.80 35.70 -12.17
C SER A 140 4.46 36.15 -11.59
N SER A 141 4.44 37.39 -11.12
CA SER A 141 3.22 38.07 -10.70
C SER A 141 3.38 39.58 -10.88
N SER A 142 2.27 40.31 -10.96
CA SER A 142 2.25 41.77 -10.88
C SER A 142 2.60 42.30 -9.48
N LEU A 143 2.57 41.45 -8.45
CA LEU A 143 3.05 41.75 -7.09
C LEU A 143 4.32 40.95 -6.76
N SER A 144 5.03 41.39 -5.72
CA SER A 144 6.21 40.65 -5.23
C SER A 144 5.83 39.27 -4.71
N ILE A 145 6.64 38.27 -5.02
CA ILE A 145 6.44 36.88 -4.57
C ILE A 145 7.13 36.68 -3.22
N LEU A 146 6.49 35.94 -2.31
CA LEU A 146 7.10 35.48 -1.07
C LEU A 146 7.96 34.25 -1.35
N GLU A 147 9.27 34.43 -1.50
CA GLU A 147 10.23 33.38 -1.87
C GLU A 147 10.14 32.11 -1.01
N SER A 148 9.87 32.25 0.29
CA SER A 148 9.75 31.10 1.21
C SER A 148 8.50 30.24 1.00
N GLN A 149 7.51 30.70 0.22
CA GLN A 149 6.25 30.01 -0.08
C GLN A 149 5.93 30.03 -1.58
N LYS A 150 6.96 30.16 -2.43
CA LYS A 150 6.76 30.22 -3.88
C LYS A 150 6.61 28.87 -4.57
N THR A 151 7.03 27.78 -3.92
CA THR A 151 7.13 26.43 -4.52
C THR A 151 6.42 25.38 -3.67
N VAL A 152 5.69 24.49 -4.34
CA VAL A 152 5.19 23.23 -3.79
C VAL A 152 5.91 22.07 -4.48
N PHE A 153 6.31 21.06 -3.73
CA PHE A 153 6.95 19.85 -4.26
C PHE A 153 5.98 18.68 -4.25
N TYR A 154 5.82 18.02 -5.40
CA TYR A 154 5.10 16.75 -5.50
C TYR A 154 6.11 15.63 -5.64
N VAL A 155 6.13 14.71 -4.67
CA VAL A 155 7.13 13.64 -4.58
C VAL A 155 6.47 12.30 -4.86
N ILE A 156 6.91 11.65 -5.92
CA ILE A 156 6.49 10.31 -6.30
C ILE A 156 7.60 9.33 -5.96
N LYS A 157 7.34 8.40 -5.05
CA LYS A 157 8.29 7.33 -4.71
C LYS A 157 7.60 6.01 -4.51
N GLY A 158 8.33 4.92 -4.75
CA GLY A 158 7.87 3.60 -4.33
C GLY A 158 7.60 3.59 -2.82
N GLY A 159 6.45 3.07 -2.41
CA GLY A 159 6.14 2.79 -1.00
C GLY A 159 5.98 1.30 -0.77
N ALA A 160 5.74 0.94 0.50
CA ALA A 160 5.23 -0.39 0.83
C ALA A 160 3.93 -0.62 0.05
N LEU A 161 3.85 -1.75 -0.63
CA LEU A 161 2.63 -2.29 -1.24
C LEU A 161 1.74 -2.94 -0.18
N ILE A 162 2.35 -3.49 0.87
CA ILE A 162 1.67 -4.13 1.98
C ILE A 162 2.26 -3.56 3.27
N ASP A 163 1.39 -2.98 4.11
CA ASP A 163 1.71 -2.32 5.38
C ASP A 163 1.13 -3.04 6.60
N VAL A 164 0.19 -3.95 6.39
CA VAL A 164 -0.37 -4.82 7.41
C VAL A 164 -0.69 -6.19 6.82
N VAL A 165 -0.49 -7.24 7.62
CA VAL A 165 -0.74 -8.64 7.23
C VAL A 165 -1.48 -9.40 8.32
N ALA A 166 -2.13 -10.49 7.94
CA ALA A 166 -2.75 -11.41 8.88
C ALA A 166 -1.71 -12.35 9.50
N ASP A 167 -1.63 -12.37 10.82
CA ASP A 167 -0.95 -13.39 11.61
C ASP A 167 -1.95 -14.49 11.95
N ILE A 168 -1.70 -15.69 11.41
CA ILE A 168 -2.61 -16.84 11.48
C ILE A 168 -2.10 -17.94 12.42
N GLU A 169 -1.17 -17.61 13.33
CA GLU A 169 -0.70 -18.58 14.32
C GLU A 169 -1.83 -19.09 15.22
N ASP A 170 -1.94 -20.42 15.33
CA ASP A 170 -3.02 -21.13 16.03
C ASP A 170 -4.43 -20.69 15.53
N ASN A 171 -4.51 -20.25 14.28
CA ASN A 171 -5.74 -19.83 13.61
C ASN A 171 -5.79 -20.42 12.20
N TYR A 172 -6.94 -20.32 11.57
CA TYR A 172 -7.09 -20.65 10.15
C TYR A 172 -8.17 -19.80 9.53
N LEU A 173 -8.10 -19.70 8.21
CA LEU A 173 -9.07 -19.01 7.39
C LEU A 173 -9.80 -20.07 6.54
N HIS A 174 -11.10 -19.92 6.40
CA HIS A 174 -11.93 -20.85 5.65
C HIS A 174 -13.05 -20.12 4.94
N ILE A 175 -13.63 -20.78 3.95
CA ILE A 175 -14.78 -20.26 3.22
C ILE A 175 -16.03 -20.88 3.84
N ASP A 176 -16.89 -20.04 4.42
CA ASP A 176 -18.17 -20.49 4.97
C ASP A 176 -19.05 -21.10 3.88
N GLN A 177 -19.17 -20.36 2.76
CA GLN A 177 -19.89 -20.77 1.56
C GLN A 177 -19.22 -20.13 0.32
N TRP A 178 -18.83 -20.96 -0.65
CA TRP A 178 -18.41 -20.46 -1.96
C TRP A 178 -19.58 -19.76 -2.66
N LYS A 179 -19.43 -18.48 -3.00
CA LYS A 179 -20.49 -17.70 -3.68
C LYS A 179 -20.54 -18.00 -5.17
N ASN A 180 -19.38 -18.26 -5.79
CA ASN A 180 -19.28 -18.72 -7.18
C ASN A 180 -18.42 -20.00 -7.29
N PRO A 181 -18.92 -21.17 -6.86
CA PRO A 181 -18.14 -22.40 -6.88
C PRO A 181 -17.78 -22.86 -8.30
N ALA A 182 -18.52 -22.43 -9.33
CA ALA A 182 -18.22 -22.80 -10.71
C ALA A 182 -16.86 -22.26 -11.19
N ALA A 183 -16.42 -21.11 -10.67
CA ALA A 183 -15.11 -20.52 -11.01
C ALA A 183 -13.91 -21.33 -10.48
N VAL A 184 -14.14 -22.20 -9.48
CA VAL A 184 -13.09 -22.96 -8.79
C VAL A 184 -13.28 -24.48 -8.85
N ASN A 185 -14.22 -24.95 -9.67
CA ASN A 185 -14.56 -26.36 -9.81
C ASN A 185 -14.15 -26.92 -11.17
N ASN A 186 -13.78 -28.20 -11.19
CA ASN A 186 -13.36 -28.95 -12.38
C ASN A 186 -12.20 -28.29 -13.14
N LEU A 187 -11.31 -27.61 -12.42
CA LEU A 187 -10.14 -26.94 -12.97
C LEU A 187 -9.15 -27.97 -13.49
N LYS A 188 -8.84 -27.89 -14.78
CA LYS A 188 -7.82 -28.72 -15.46
C LYS A 188 -6.44 -28.07 -15.45
N GLU A 189 -6.39 -26.79 -15.16
CA GLU A 189 -5.21 -25.98 -14.93
C GLU A 189 -5.55 -24.94 -13.86
N PHE A 190 -4.60 -24.62 -12.99
CA PHE A 190 -4.75 -23.59 -11.98
C PHE A 190 -3.42 -23.21 -11.37
N THR A 191 -3.40 -22.09 -10.66
CA THR A 191 -2.28 -21.65 -9.83
C THR A 191 -2.77 -21.26 -8.45
N LEU A 192 -2.17 -21.81 -7.39
CA LEU A 192 -2.35 -21.35 -6.01
C LEU A 192 -1.13 -20.53 -5.59
N GLU A 193 -1.33 -19.35 -5.02
CA GLU A 193 -0.23 -18.47 -4.60
C GLU A 193 -0.47 -17.94 -3.19
N ALA A 194 0.61 -17.76 -2.43
CA ALA A 194 0.59 -17.06 -1.15
C ALA A 194 1.96 -16.45 -0.83
N LEU A 195 1.96 -15.28 -0.21
CA LEU A 195 3.14 -14.72 0.44
C LEU A 195 3.11 -15.16 1.92
N VAL A 196 4.13 -15.88 2.38
CA VAL A 196 4.18 -16.45 3.73
C VAL A 196 5.43 -15.97 4.48
N ARG A 197 5.30 -15.74 5.79
CA ARG A 197 6.43 -15.53 6.71
C ARG A 197 6.30 -16.48 7.90
N VAL A 198 6.98 -17.61 7.82
CA VAL A 198 6.91 -18.66 8.86
C VAL A 198 7.90 -18.35 9.99
N ARG A 199 7.45 -18.31 11.24
CA ARG A 199 8.28 -18.02 12.42
C ARG A 199 9.14 -19.20 12.86
N ASN A 200 8.58 -20.40 12.82
CA ASN A 200 9.25 -21.63 13.24
C ASN A 200 8.66 -22.86 12.53
N TYR A 201 9.41 -23.96 12.56
CA TYR A 201 9.03 -25.25 11.98
C TYR A 201 9.04 -26.32 13.08
N ASP A 202 8.34 -26.05 14.18
CA ASP A 202 8.35 -26.87 15.41
C ASP A 202 7.37 -28.05 15.39
N ARG A 203 6.68 -28.26 14.26
CA ARG A 203 5.66 -29.28 14.07
C ARG A 203 5.91 -30.06 12.78
N MET A 204 5.33 -31.25 12.74
CA MET A 204 5.48 -32.16 11.61
C MET A 204 4.86 -31.60 10.33
N ILE A 205 3.70 -30.95 10.42
CA ILE A 205 2.98 -30.37 9.28
C ILE A 205 2.54 -28.94 9.65
N SER A 206 2.90 -27.98 8.80
CA SER A 206 2.29 -26.64 8.80
C SER A 206 1.54 -26.43 7.47
N SER A 207 0.22 -26.25 7.54
CA SER A 207 -0.63 -26.13 6.36
C SER A 207 -0.58 -24.70 5.80
N VAL A 208 -0.33 -24.55 4.50
CA VAL A 208 -0.34 -23.24 3.82
C VAL A 208 -1.76 -22.98 3.31
N MET A 209 -2.18 -23.67 2.25
CA MET A 209 -3.53 -23.55 1.70
C MET A 209 -3.92 -24.77 0.86
N GLY A 210 -5.21 -25.10 0.81
CA GLY A 210 -5.76 -26.15 -0.04
C GLY A 210 -6.79 -27.03 0.66
N ILE A 211 -6.99 -28.23 0.11
CA ILE A 211 -7.91 -29.26 0.62
C ILE A 211 -7.10 -30.52 0.96
N GLU A 212 -7.15 -30.93 2.23
CA GLU A 212 -6.50 -32.15 2.72
C GLU A 212 -6.94 -33.37 1.88
N GLY A 213 -5.97 -34.17 1.45
CA GLY A 213 -6.22 -35.40 0.69
C GLY A 213 -6.62 -35.20 -0.78
N GLN A 214 -6.81 -33.96 -1.24
CA GLN A 214 -7.14 -33.66 -2.64
C GLN A 214 -6.04 -32.85 -3.32
N PHE A 215 -5.77 -31.64 -2.82
CA PHE A 215 -4.69 -30.77 -3.29
C PHE A 215 -4.36 -29.75 -2.19
N LEU A 216 -3.28 -29.99 -1.45
CA LEU A 216 -2.86 -29.19 -0.30
C LEU A 216 -1.39 -28.78 -0.44
N ILE A 217 -1.13 -27.49 -0.30
CA ILE A 217 0.21 -26.97 -0.06
C ILE A 217 0.46 -27.00 1.45
N ARG A 218 1.48 -27.76 1.86
CA ARG A 218 1.93 -27.84 3.25
C ARG A 218 3.45 -27.75 3.34
N LEU A 219 3.94 -27.58 4.57
CA LEU A 219 5.34 -27.63 4.93
C LEU A 219 5.54 -28.79 5.90
N GLY A 220 6.44 -29.70 5.58
CA GLY A 220 6.67 -30.89 6.40
C GLY A 220 5.65 -32.02 6.25
N ASP A 221 6.08 -33.20 6.67
CA ASP A 221 5.30 -34.41 6.90
C ASP A 221 6.16 -35.43 7.71
N ALA A 222 5.60 -36.58 8.07
CA ALA A 222 6.35 -37.69 8.61
C ALA A 222 7.51 -38.08 7.67
N ASN A 223 8.74 -38.12 8.21
CA ASN A 223 9.98 -38.37 7.45
C ASN A 223 10.25 -37.35 6.32
N PHE A 224 9.74 -36.12 6.44
CA PHE A 224 9.94 -35.04 5.48
C PHE A 224 10.40 -33.76 6.21
N PRO A 225 11.30 -32.94 5.63
CA PRO A 225 11.79 -31.74 6.30
C PRO A 225 10.65 -30.76 6.64
N PRO A 226 10.52 -30.31 7.91
CA PRO A 226 9.37 -29.52 8.36
C PRO A 226 9.31 -28.12 7.73
N ASN A 227 10.42 -27.66 7.13
CA ASN A 227 10.57 -26.38 6.47
C ASN A 227 10.61 -26.45 4.94
N GLN A 228 10.24 -27.58 4.35
CA GLN A 228 10.18 -27.74 2.90
C GLN A 228 8.72 -27.84 2.43
N ILE A 229 8.41 -27.18 1.31
CA ILE A 229 7.09 -27.28 0.67
C ILE A 229 6.86 -28.71 0.16
N GLN A 230 5.65 -29.21 0.40
CA GLN A 230 5.11 -30.40 -0.23
C GLN A 230 3.67 -30.13 -0.67
N VAL A 231 3.37 -30.44 -1.92
CA VAL A 231 2.04 -30.52 -2.50
C VAL A 231 1.54 -31.93 -2.31
N ALA A 232 0.58 -32.11 -1.39
CA ALA A 232 -0.07 -33.39 -1.15
C ALA A 232 -1.34 -33.49 -1.99
N THR A 233 -1.49 -34.56 -2.75
CA THR A 233 -2.65 -34.76 -3.64
C THR A 233 -3.22 -36.17 -3.51
N SER A 234 -4.44 -36.38 -4.02
CA SER A 234 -5.05 -37.71 -4.12
C SER A 234 -4.30 -38.67 -5.06
N TYR A 235 -3.30 -38.19 -5.81
CA TYR A 235 -2.48 -38.94 -6.77
C TYR A 235 -1.00 -39.04 -6.35
N GLY A 236 -0.69 -38.68 -5.11
CA GLY A 236 0.66 -38.70 -4.56
C GLY A 236 1.17 -37.31 -4.22
N ASN A 237 2.33 -37.29 -3.55
CA ASN A 237 2.92 -36.08 -2.99
C ASN A 237 4.18 -35.69 -3.75
N MET A 238 4.43 -34.39 -3.91
CA MET A 238 5.65 -33.87 -4.51
C MET A 238 6.03 -32.48 -3.94
N PRO A 239 7.28 -32.03 -4.03
CA PRO A 239 8.46 -32.80 -4.41
C PRO A 239 8.84 -33.84 -3.35
N GLY A 240 9.82 -34.69 -3.68
CA GLY A 240 10.49 -35.53 -2.69
C GLY A 240 11.30 -34.70 -1.69
N ALA A 241 11.63 -35.30 -0.54
CA ALA A 241 12.40 -34.66 0.52
C ALA A 241 13.79 -34.24 0.02
N ASP A 242 14.21 -33.03 0.37
CA ASP A 242 15.52 -32.46 0.08
C ASP A 242 15.96 -31.63 1.30
N ALA A 243 16.83 -32.22 2.11
CA ALA A 243 17.29 -31.63 3.35
C ALA A 243 18.37 -30.54 3.18
N ALA A 244 18.64 -30.06 1.95
CA ALA A 244 19.76 -29.17 1.69
C ALA A 244 19.43 -27.93 0.85
N THR A 245 18.54 -28.04 -0.16
CA THR A 245 18.38 -26.98 -1.17
C THR A 245 16.99 -26.36 -1.26
N LYS A 246 15.98 -26.97 -0.64
CA LYS A 246 14.56 -26.58 -0.78
C LYS A 246 13.93 -26.02 0.49
N TRP A 247 14.76 -25.68 1.47
CA TRP A 247 14.31 -25.17 2.76
C TRP A 247 13.81 -23.74 2.65
N LEU A 248 12.67 -23.48 3.27
CA LEU A 248 12.19 -22.14 3.48
C LEU A 248 12.82 -21.55 4.75
N PRO A 249 13.33 -20.30 4.70
CA PRO A 249 13.87 -19.62 5.86
C PRO A 249 12.78 -19.34 6.91
N THR A 250 13.17 -19.23 8.18
CA THR A 250 12.33 -18.65 9.24
C THR A 250 12.38 -17.13 9.20
N ASN A 251 11.30 -16.47 9.58
CA ASN A 251 11.18 -15.01 9.74
C ASN A 251 11.54 -14.19 8.49
N LYS A 252 11.43 -14.80 7.31
CA LYS A 252 11.56 -14.13 6.01
C LYS A 252 10.30 -14.34 5.20
N TRP A 253 9.92 -13.31 4.45
CA TRP A 253 8.84 -13.41 3.48
C TRP A 253 9.31 -14.26 2.31
N VAL A 254 8.44 -15.20 1.93
CA VAL A 254 8.63 -16.10 0.79
C VAL A 254 7.36 -16.09 -0.03
N HIS A 255 7.49 -15.84 -1.33
CA HIS A 255 6.37 -16.05 -2.25
C HIS A 255 6.35 -17.51 -2.69
N VAL A 256 5.25 -18.22 -2.42
CA VAL A 256 5.04 -19.61 -2.82
C VAL A 256 3.95 -19.63 -3.87
N ALA A 257 4.24 -20.24 -5.03
CA ALA A 257 3.24 -20.50 -6.06
C ALA A 257 3.31 -21.96 -6.52
N VAL A 258 2.13 -22.59 -6.68
CA VAL A 258 2.00 -23.96 -7.18
C VAL A 258 1.10 -23.94 -8.40
N VAL A 259 1.68 -24.31 -9.54
CA VAL A 259 1.02 -24.40 -10.84
C VAL A 259 0.69 -25.86 -11.12
N PHE A 260 -0.52 -26.13 -11.57
CA PHE A 260 -0.96 -27.44 -12.04
C PHE A 260 -1.50 -27.33 -13.46
N ASN A 261 -1.14 -28.30 -14.30
CA ASN A 261 -1.76 -28.49 -15.61
C ASN A 261 -1.92 -29.99 -15.90
N SER A 262 -3.17 -30.43 -16.09
CA SER A 262 -3.53 -31.82 -16.37
C SER A 262 -3.17 -32.28 -17.79
N ALA A 263 -3.12 -31.36 -18.77
CA ALA A 263 -2.73 -31.68 -20.14
C ALA A 263 -1.25 -32.08 -20.21
N ASP A 264 -0.41 -31.31 -19.52
CA ASP A 264 1.03 -31.56 -19.41
C ASP A 264 1.38 -32.57 -18.31
N ARG A 265 0.39 -32.92 -17.46
CA ARG A 265 0.54 -33.81 -16.30
C ARG A 265 1.60 -33.33 -15.31
N LYS A 266 1.69 -32.01 -15.11
CA LYS A 266 2.72 -31.36 -14.29
C LYS A 266 2.13 -30.64 -13.08
N ILE A 267 2.86 -30.72 -11.98
CA ILE A 267 2.79 -29.75 -10.88
C ILE A 267 4.16 -29.09 -10.79
N LYS A 268 4.18 -27.75 -10.75
CA LYS A 268 5.40 -26.93 -10.63
C LYS A 268 5.30 -26.07 -9.37
N VAL A 269 6.35 -26.07 -8.56
CA VAL A 269 6.46 -25.27 -7.34
C VAL A 269 7.49 -24.17 -7.58
N TYR A 270 7.06 -22.94 -7.38
CA TYR A 270 7.88 -21.74 -7.45
C TYR A 270 8.06 -21.15 -6.07
N VAL A 271 9.28 -20.72 -5.77
CA VAL A 271 9.67 -20.03 -4.54
C VAL A 271 10.40 -18.76 -4.92
N ASP A 272 9.91 -17.61 -4.43
CA ASP A 272 10.42 -16.27 -4.76
C ASP A 272 10.54 -16.06 -6.28
N GLY A 273 9.50 -16.47 -7.01
CA GLY A 273 9.42 -16.34 -8.48
C GLY A 273 10.26 -17.34 -9.27
N LYS A 274 11.07 -18.18 -8.62
CA LYS A 274 11.95 -19.16 -9.28
C LYS A 274 11.38 -20.56 -9.20
N LEU A 275 11.44 -21.31 -10.31
CA LEU A 275 11.06 -22.73 -10.33
C LEU A 275 11.97 -23.50 -9.36
N GLN A 276 11.42 -24.04 -8.28
CA GLN A 276 12.14 -24.82 -7.28
C GLN A 276 12.00 -26.33 -7.55
N SER A 277 10.82 -26.77 -8.00
CA SER A 277 10.55 -28.19 -8.21
C SER A 277 9.47 -28.41 -9.25
N GLU A 278 9.54 -29.54 -9.93
CA GLU A 278 8.47 -30.05 -10.78
C GLU A 278 8.28 -31.55 -10.56
N GLY A 279 7.06 -32.03 -10.76
CA GLY A 279 6.71 -33.44 -10.66
C GLY A 279 5.59 -33.80 -11.62
N ASN A 280 5.53 -35.09 -11.96
CA ASN A 280 4.46 -35.62 -12.79
C ASN A 280 3.26 -36.00 -11.91
N THR A 281 2.04 -35.83 -12.43
CA THR A 281 0.80 -36.23 -11.75
C THR A 281 -0.20 -36.82 -12.75
N ASN A 282 -1.12 -37.65 -12.24
CA ASN A 282 -2.26 -38.18 -12.99
C ASN A 282 -3.58 -37.55 -12.58
N LEU A 283 -3.54 -36.54 -11.71
CA LEU A 283 -4.72 -35.79 -11.29
C LEU A 283 -5.39 -35.20 -12.55
N PRO A 284 -6.65 -35.56 -12.87
CA PRO A 284 -7.31 -35.10 -14.09
C PRO A 284 -7.87 -33.68 -13.97
N SER A 285 -8.31 -33.29 -12.78
CA SER A 285 -8.89 -31.98 -12.46
C SER A 285 -8.99 -31.78 -10.95
N MET A 286 -9.19 -30.55 -10.51
CA MET A 286 -9.42 -30.19 -9.11
C MET A 286 -10.67 -29.35 -8.94
N SER A 287 -11.38 -29.54 -7.81
CA SER A 287 -12.53 -28.73 -7.41
C SER A 287 -12.32 -28.19 -6.00
N PHE A 288 -12.14 -26.88 -5.87
CA PHE A 288 -11.95 -26.24 -4.56
C PHE A 288 -13.26 -25.77 -3.91
N GLY A 289 -14.34 -25.71 -4.68
CA GLY A 289 -15.68 -25.25 -4.29
C GLY A 289 -16.44 -26.19 -3.34
N ILE A 290 -15.73 -26.83 -2.41
CA ILE A 290 -16.28 -27.72 -1.38
C ILE A 290 -16.51 -26.90 -0.11
N ASN A 291 -17.74 -26.93 0.41
CA ASN A 291 -18.11 -26.26 1.66
C ASN A 291 -17.94 -27.20 2.86
N GLY A 292 -17.73 -26.62 4.04
CA GLY A 292 -17.68 -27.37 5.31
C GLY A 292 -16.29 -27.91 5.66
N ARG A 293 -16.25 -28.90 6.56
CA ARG A 293 -15.01 -29.35 7.23
C ARG A 293 -13.93 -29.91 6.31
N ASP A 294 -14.36 -30.44 5.16
CA ASP A 294 -13.51 -31.02 4.12
C ASP A 294 -13.24 -30.02 2.97
N GLY A 295 -13.57 -28.75 3.19
CA GLY A 295 -13.42 -27.67 2.22
C GLY A 295 -12.01 -27.08 2.14
N PHE A 296 -11.93 -25.92 1.50
CA PHE A 296 -10.69 -25.16 1.33
C PHE A 296 -10.34 -24.38 2.60
N TYR A 297 -9.09 -24.55 3.06
CA TYR A 297 -8.56 -23.84 4.22
C TYR A 297 -7.23 -23.17 3.89
N ILE A 298 -6.94 -22.09 4.62
CA ILE A 298 -5.61 -21.50 4.74
C ILE A 298 -5.19 -21.61 6.20
N GLY A 299 -3.99 -22.15 6.46
CA GLY A 299 -3.51 -22.35 7.82
C GLY A 299 -4.13 -23.54 8.56
N ARG A 300 -4.79 -24.49 7.88
CA ARG A 300 -5.29 -25.73 8.49
C ARG A 300 -5.35 -26.88 7.51
N SER A 301 -5.09 -28.10 7.97
CA SER A 301 -5.50 -29.32 7.29
C SER A 301 -5.73 -30.45 8.29
N TYR A 302 -6.75 -31.30 8.08
CA TYR A 302 -7.20 -32.40 8.97
C TYR A 302 -7.60 -31.98 10.41
N GLU A 303 -6.69 -31.40 11.17
CA GLU A 303 -6.79 -31.00 12.57
C GLU A 303 -6.15 -29.62 12.79
N ASP A 304 -6.56 -28.95 13.86
CA ASP A 304 -6.21 -27.55 14.10
C ASP A 304 -4.74 -27.36 14.51
N SER A 305 -4.07 -28.41 15.01
CA SER A 305 -2.65 -28.37 15.42
C SER A 305 -1.67 -28.27 14.25
N ARG A 306 -2.13 -28.43 13.00
CA ARG A 306 -1.32 -28.28 11.77
C ARG A 306 -1.29 -26.85 11.24
N PHE A 307 -1.54 -25.87 12.12
CA PHE A 307 -1.57 -24.46 11.73
C PHE A 307 -0.22 -23.97 11.20
N LEU A 308 -0.25 -22.86 10.46
CA LEU A 308 0.96 -22.13 10.08
C LEU A 308 1.34 -21.16 11.21
N ALA A 309 2.52 -21.30 11.83
CA ALA A 309 3.01 -20.31 12.79
C ALA A 309 3.65 -19.16 12.02
N GLY A 310 2.85 -18.20 11.57
CA GLY A 310 3.37 -17.12 10.76
C GLY A 310 2.30 -16.17 10.23
N ASP A 311 2.80 -15.26 9.40
CA ASP A 311 1.99 -14.26 8.72
C ASP A 311 1.75 -14.68 7.27
N ILE A 312 0.61 -14.25 6.74
CA ILE A 312 0.22 -14.51 5.35
C ILE A 312 -0.31 -13.24 4.67
N ALA A 313 -0.02 -13.11 3.38
CA ALA A 313 -0.55 -12.06 2.51
C ALA A 313 -0.77 -12.61 1.11
N GLU A 314 -1.51 -11.87 0.29
CA GLU A 314 -1.58 -12.11 -1.16
C GLU A 314 -1.95 -13.56 -1.55
N CYS A 315 -2.91 -14.16 -0.83
CA CYS A 315 -3.40 -15.51 -1.12
C CYS A 315 -4.32 -15.50 -2.34
N ARG A 316 -4.07 -16.36 -3.32
CA ARG A 316 -4.77 -16.35 -4.60
C ARG A 316 -5.09 -17.74 -5.12
N ILE A 317 -6.19 -17.82 -5.86
CA ILE A 317 -6.51 -18.94 -6.75
C ILE A 317 -6.69 -18.37 -8.16
N TRP A 318 -5.95 -18.92 -9.11
CA TRP A 318 -6.09 -18.66 -10.53
C TRP A 318 -6.61 -19.92 -11.23
N ASN A 319 -7.54 -19.79 -12.17
CA ASN A 319 -8.03 -20.91 -12.99
C ASN A 319 -7.22 -21.09 -14.29
N VAL A 320 -6.00 -20.57 -14.31
CA VAL A 320 -5.04 -20.65 -15.43
C VAL A 320 -3.68 -21.14 -14.92
N GLU A 321 -2.89 -21.75 -15.80
CA GLU A 321 -1.45 -21.93 -15.60
C GLU A 321 -0.75 -20.57 -15.76
N ARG A 322 -0.34 -19.94 -14.65
CA ARG A 322 0.43 -18.69 -14.73
C ARG A 322 1.85 -18.96 -15.20
N SER A 323 2.38 -18.04 -15.99
CA SER A 323 3.76 -18.12 -16.46
C SER A 323 4.76 -17.85 -15.31
N ALA A 324 5.98 -18.36 -15.46
CA ALA A 324 7.05 -18.10 -14.48
C ALA A 324 7.34 -16.60 -14.33
N GLN A 325 7.25 -15.83 -15.42
CA GLN A 325 7.45 -14.39 -15.40
C GLN A 325 6.33 -13.68 -14.62
N ASP A 326 5.07 -14.05 -14.87
CA ASP A 326 3.92 -13.47 -14.17
C ASP A 326 3.96 -13.69 -12.66
N ILE A 327 4.43 -14.88 -12.23
CA ILE A 327 4.63 -15.26 -10.84
C ILE A 327 5.79 -14.46 -10.21
N ALA A 328 6.88 -14.24 -10.95
CA ALA A 328 8.05 -13.52 -10.47
C ALA A 328 7.81 -12.01 -10.34
N ASP A 329 7.07 -11.41 -11.28
CA ASP A 329 6.89 -9.96 -11.34
C ASP A 329 5.83 -9.44 -10.37
N ASN A 330 4.87 -10.29 -9.96
CA ASN A 330 3.69 -9.87 -9.20
C ASN A 330 3.49 -10.57 -7.84
N PRO A 331 4.51 -10.72 -6.98
CA PRO A 331 4.38 -11.41 -5.69
C PRO A 331 3.62 -10.60 -4.63
N TYR A 332 3.48 -9.28 -4.81
CA TYR A 332 2.95 -8.36 -3.79
C TYR A 332 1.60 -7.72 -4.13
N GLU A 333 1.23 -7.67 -5.41
CA GLU A 333 -0.06 -7.12 -5.85
C GLU A 333 -0.37 -7.60 -7.26
N VAL A 334 -1.65 -7.82 -7.56
CA VAL A 334 -2.18 -7.98 -8.92
C VAL A 334 -3.46 -7.16 -9.06
N SER A 335 -3.87 -6.89 -10.31
CA SER A 335 -5.20 -6.36 -10.58
C SER A 335 -6.26 -7.36 -10.12
N PRO A 336 -7.24 -6.95 -9.29
CA PRO A 336 -8.33 -7.86 -8.91
C PRO A 336 -9.23 -8.31 -10.07
N ALA A 337 -9.16 -7.61 -11.21
CA ALA A 337 -9.85 -7.96 -12.45
C ALA A 337 -8.93 -8.68 -13.46
N ALA A 338 -7.76 -9.17 -13.02
CA ALA A 338 -6.86 -9.91 -13.90
C ALA A 338 -7.54 -11.18 -14.43
N ALA A 339 -7.37 -11.43 -15.74
CA ALA A 339 -7.96 -12.59 -16.38
C ALA A 339 -7.48 -13.88 -15.70
N GLY A 340 -8.44 -14.73 -15.35
CA GLY A 340 -8.22 -16.01 -14.70
C GLY A 340 -8.02 -15.97 -13.18
N LEU A 341 -8.05 -14.78 -12.54
CA LEU A 341 -8.06 -14.67 -11.09
C LEU A 341 -9.46 -14.96 -10.54
N VAL A 342 -9.61 -16.03 -9.76
CA VAL A 342 -10.93 -16.51 -9.30
C VAL A 342 -11.15 -16.39 -7.79
N ALA A 343 -10.09 -16.18 -7.02
CA ALA A 343 -10.15 -15.72 -5.63
C ALA A 343 -8.88 -14.95 -5.29
N TYR A 344 -9.00 -13.84 -4.56
CA TYR A 344 -7.87 -13.01 -4.16
C TYR A 344 -8.06 -12.38 -2.78
N TRP A 345 -7.33 -12.91 -1.80
CA TRP A 345 -7.33 -12.46 -0.42
C TRP A 345 -6.01 -11.78 -0.09
N LYS A 346 -6.02 -10.45 -0.03
CA LYS A 346 -4.83 -9.65 0.29
C LYS A 346 -4.34 -9.90 1.73
N CYS A 347 -5.27 -10.24 2.63
CA CYS A 347 -5.02 -10.45 4.06
C CYS A 347 -4.37 -9.21 4.71
N ASN A 348 -4.89 -8.02 4.39
CA ASN A 348 -4.36 -6.72 4.83
C ASN A 348 -5.45 -5.79 5.41
N GLU A 349 -6.54 -6.35 5.94
CA GLU A 349 -7.68 -5.59 6.45
C GLU A 349 -7.35 -4.78 7.71
N GLY A 350 -6.33 -5.21 8.48
CA GLY A 350 -5.86 -4.51 9.69
C GLY A 350 -6.80 -4.60 10.90
N SER A 351 -8.00 -5.16 10.74
CA SER A 351 -8.95 -5.43 11.81
C SER A 351 -9.99 -6.49 11.41
N GLY A 352 -10.72 -7.03 12.37
CA GLY A 352 -11.81 -7.97 12.13
C GLY A 352 -11.37 -9.43 11.95
N SER A 353 -12.29 -10.26 11.45
CA SER A 353 -12.10 -11.71 11.26
C SER A 353 -12.57 -12.20 9.90
N VAL A 354 -12.92 -11.27 9.00
CA VAL A 354 -13.29 -11.56 7.61
C VAL A 354 -12.22 -10.96 6.73
N ILE A 355 -11.69 -11.77 5.81
CA ILE A 355 -10.73 -11.35 4.79
C ILE A 355 -11.45 -11.37 3.45
N LYS A 356 -11.46 -10.22 2.77
CA LYS A 356 -12.30 -10.03 1.59
C LYS A 356 -11.67 -10.69 0.37
N ASP A 357 -12.52 -11.31 -0.45
CA ASP A 357 -12.13 -11.65 -1.82
C ASP A 357 -12.24 -10.38 -2.68
N HIS A 358 -11.13 -9.97 -3.27
CA HIS A 358 -11.06 -8.79 -4.12
C HIS A 358 -11.52 -9.04 -5.55
N THR A 359 -11.78 -10.29 -5.94
CA THR A 359 -12.38 -10.61 -7.25
C THR A 359 -13.89 -10.35 -7.26
N GLU A 360 -14.49 -10.39 -8.45
CA GLU A 360 -15.94 -10.32 -8.59
C GLU A 360 -16.70 -11.53 -8.00
N ASN A 361 -15.98 -12.61 -7.63
CA ASN A 361 -16.61 -13.83 -7.12
C ASN A 361 -17.02 -13.73 -5.65
N GLY A 362 -16.42 -12.82 -4.87
CA GLY A 362 -16.82 -12.53 -3.50
C GLY A 362 -16.68 -13.71 -2.53
N ASN A 363 -15.72 -14.63 -2.75
CA ASN A 363 -15.47 -15.79 -1.90
C ASN A 363 -14.70 -15.40 -0.62
N ASP A 364 -15.30 -14.55 0.22
CA ASP A 364 -14.67 -14.06 1.45
C ASP A 364 -14.24 -15.21 2.37
N LEU A 365 -13.11 -15.03 3.06
CA LEU A 365 -12.63 -15.95 4.09
C LEU A 365 -13.07 -15.47 5.47
N THR A 366 -13.42 -16.42 6.34
CA THR A 366 -13.69 -16.19 7.76
C THR A 366 -12.60 -16.87 8.59
N ALA A 367 -12.08 -16.16 9.59
CA ALA A 367 -11.13 -16.71 10.54
C ALA A 367 -11.84 -17.46 11.67
N LYS A 368 -11.26 -18.57 12.16
CA LYS A 368 -11.81 -19.31 13.31
C LYS A 368 -11.92 -18.43 14.57
N LYS A 369 -10.91 -17.60 14.81
CA LYS A 369 -10.85 -16.64 15.91
C LYS A 369 -10.36 -15.29 15.41
N ALA A 370 -10.42 -14.26 16.27
CA ALA A 370 -9.92 -12.93 15.96
C ALA A 370 -8.52 -12.98 15.33
N VAL A 371 -8.37 -12.32 14.16
CA VAL A 371 -7.10 -12.26 13.46
C VAL A 371 -6.20 -11.25 14.17
N LYS A 372 -4.95 -11.65 14.40
CA LYS A 372 -3.91 -10.72 14.83
C LYS A 372 -3.35 -10.05 13.57
N TRP A 373 -3.27 -8.73 13.59
CA TRP A 373 -2.77 -7.94 12.47
C TRP A 373 -1.37 -7.45 12.77
N THR A 374 -0.42 -7.74 11.89
CA THR A 374 0.99 -7.38 12.05
C THR A 374 1.34 -6.27 11.07
N ALA A 375 1.84 -5.14 11.57
CA ALA A 375 2.37 -4.07 10.72
C ALA A 375 3.67 -4.53 10.03
N VAL A 376 3.80 -4.21 8.75
CA VAL A 376 4.95 -4.57 7.89
C VAL A 376 5.26 -3.45 6.90
N SER A 377 6.30 -3.62 6.09
CA SER A 377 6.59 -2.75 4.95
C SER A 377 7.15 -3.63 3.84
N LEU A 378 6.31 -4.04 2.89
CA LEU A 378 6.69 -4.97 1.81
C LEU A 378 6.53 -4.34 0.43
N PRO A 379 7.49 -4.53 -0.49
CA PRO A 379 8.80 -5.14 -0.26
C PRO A 379 9.61 -4.32 0.77
N ALA A 380 10.45 -5.00 1.55
CA ALA A 380 11.37 -4.30 2.44
C ALA A 380 12.32 -3.47 1.56
N LYS A 381 12.46 -2.18 1.89
CA LYS A 381 13.39 -1.26 1.21
C LYS A 381 14.74 -1.24 1.89
#